data_AF-A0A960DUD4-F1
#
_entry.id   AF-A0A960DUD4-F1
#
_cell.length_a   1.000
_cell.length_b   1.000
_cell.length_c   1.000
_cell.angle_alpha   90.00
_cell.angle_beta   90.00
_cell.angle_gamma   90.00
#
_symmetry.space_group_name_H-M   'P 1'
#
loop_
_entity.id
_entity.type
_entity.pdbx_description
1 polymer ?
#
loop_
_entity_poly.entity_id
_entity_poly.type
_entity_poly.pdbx_seq_one_letter_code
_entity_poly.pdbx_strand_id
1 'polypeptide(L)'
;LGDIAALDEPDAVERADEDLDAPPPVADLVACIDVRSEGLRRQLEARSGYRTFGYAGFFGLPIRVAPLAGGDTEDQCPVLLTPGATVTEVARPGREAEAARAAGRRRAAAAADDAWVAAKHHPIAPLALAEGTGWVAGPLAAARTAAPGATSWLVDHLPRPRPARTAHDRRELPIEQQAAVVAAIWRLGLGRRPAPLVVLCGHGSRADNNPMESGLACGACGGHRGGPNARIAAAMANDPTVRATLAAEGVEIPAGTWFLAAEHDTTTDRVALLDLDEVPGSHRDLVAQLRADLDAAGDAAALDRAATLPGMARRAANRGGRLRAVRRRGRDWAEPVAELGLAGNHAFVIGPRHLTAPLDLGRRVFLHSYELDLDPGGSVLGGILTAPLVVAQWINAQYNLSTTDPEAFGSGTKALHNVVGDVGVLSGAGGDLRRGLPLQSVRAGGRLLHEPIRLLAIVEGRRAHVDAAIAGSTTLQQLIGNEWISLVAREGPGDPWQQRTASGWAPRELGRAEPQREEVPSWAAVG
;
A
#
# COMPACT_ATOMS: atom_id res chain seq x y z
N LEU A 1 9.09 12.51 15.69
CA LEU A 1 9.93 13.71 15.46
C LEU A 1 11.15 13.71 16.38
N GLY A 2 10.96 13.66 17.70
CA GLY A 2 12.07 13.54 18.66
C GLY A 2 13.02 12.39 18.35
N ASP A 3 12.48 11.22 18.00
CA ASP A 3 13.32 10.06 17.65
C ASP A 3 14.10 10.25 16.35
N ILE A 4 13.52 10.92 15.34
CA ILE A 4 14.23 11.26 14.08
C ILE A 4 15.33 12.28 14.36
N ALA A 5 15.05 13.29 15.20
CA ALA A 5 16.03 14.29 15.62
C ALA A 5 17.18 13.68 16.43
N ALA A 6 16.90 12.65 17.23
CA ALA A 6 17.91 11.96 18.03
C ALA A 6 18.89 11.11 17.19
N LEU A 7 18.58 10.85 15.91
CA LEU A 7 19.51 10.19 14.98
C LEU A 7 20.59 11.13 14.43
N ASP A 8 20.47 12.43 14.69
CA ASP A 8 21.26 13.51 14.10
C ASP A 8 22.48 13.92 14.94
N GLU A 9 22.92 13.07 15.87
CA GLU A 9 24.29 13.13 16.40
C GLU A 9 25.28 12.83 15.23
N PRO A 10 26.52 13.34 15.22
CA PRO A 10 27.38 13.52 14.02
C PRO A 10 27.72 12.30 13.15
N ASP A 11 27.20 11.11 13.46
CA ASP A 11 27.45 9.83 12.79
C ASP A 11 26.61 9.59 11.52
N ALA A 12 25.67 10.50 11.17
CA ALA A 12 24.76 10.30 10.03
C ALA A 12 25.46 10.40 8.66
N VAL A 13 26.55 11.18 8.58
CA VAL A 13 27.38 11.31 7.37
C VAL A 13 28.35 10.14 7.26
N GLU A 14 28.92 9.66 8.38
CA GLU A 14 29.79 8.48 8.39
C GLU A 14 29.03 7.21 7.99
N ARG A 15 27.76 7.04 8.41
CA ARG A 15 26.94 5.89 8.00
C ARG A 15 26.58 5.86 6.51
N ALA A 16 26.53 7.00 5.83
CA ALA A 16 26.29 7.06 4.39
C ALA A 16 27.54 6.63 3.60
N ASP A 17 28.74 6.90 4.13
CA ASP A 17 30.01 6.45 3.58
C ASP A 17 30.32 4.98 3.92
N GLU A 18 29.96 4.50 5.13
CA GLU A 18 30.04 3.06 5.49
C GLU A 18 29.19 2.17 4.57
N ASP A 19 28.09 2.71 4.03
CA ASP A 19 27.19 2.00 3.11
C ASP A 19 27.79 1.81 1.71
N LEU A 20 28.90 2.49 1.36
CA LEU A 20 29.62 2.28 0.09
C LEU A 20 30.55 1.05 0.15
N ASP A 21 31.09 0.73 1.33
CA ASP A 21 32.00 -0.40 1.57
C ASP A 21 31.28 -1.72 1.88
N ALA A 22 29.97 -1.67 2.14
CA ALA A 22 29.14 -2.86 2.31
C ALA A 22 29.10 -3.72 1.03
N PRO A 23 28.88 -5.05 1.11
CA PRO A 23 28.68 -5.87 -0.08
C PRO A 23 27.50 -5.35 -0.93
N PRO A 24 27.50 -5.58 -2.25
CA PRO A 24 26.43 -5.12 -3.12
C PRO A 24 25.08 -5.72 -2.66
N PRO A 25 23.99 -4.93 -2.69
CA PRO A 25 22.67 -5.42 -2.30
C PRO A 25 22.24 -6.57 -3.22
N VAL A 26 21.55 -7.56 -2.64
CA VAL A 26 20.87 -8.65 -3.35
C VAL A 26 19.67 -8.11 -4.11
N ALA A 27 18.87 -7.25 -3.48
CA ALA A 27 17.74 -6.59 -4.12
C ALA A 27 17.37 -5.26 -3.47
N ASP A 28 16.85 -4.34 -4.27
CA ASP A 28 16.15 -3.15 -3.80
C ASP A 28 14.63 -3.39 -3.85
N LEU A 29 13.93 -3.09 -2.76
CA LEU A 29 12.46 -3.17 -2.71
C LEU A 29 11.87 -1.76 -2.69
N VAL A 30 11.22 -1.36 -3.78
CA VAL A 30 10.42 -0.13 -3.86
C VAL A 30 8.99 -0.49 -3.48
N ALA A 31 8.61 -0.21 -2.24
CA ALA A 31 7.27 -0.51 -1.71
C ALA A 31 6.38 0.73 -1.72
N CYS A 32 5.06 0.52 -1.71
CA CYS A 32 4.09 1.59 -1.56
C CYS A 32 4.36 2.43 -0.28
N ILE A 33 4.14 3.74 -0.35
CA ILE A 33 4.22 4.67 0.79
C ILE A 33 3.30 4.33 1.97
N ASP A 34 2.36 3.39 1.78
CA ASP A 34 1.40 2.92 2.77
C ASP A 34 2.08 2.53 4.09
N VAL A 35 1.53 3.01 5.22
CA VAL A 35 2.08 2.75 6.56
C VAL A 35 2.15 1.26 6.90
N ARG A 36 1.32 0.44 6.26
CA ARG A 36 1.30 -1.02 6.46
C ARG A 36 2.49 -1.71 5.81
N SER A 37 3.14 -1.08 4.85
CA SER A 37 4.38 -1.57 4.22
C SER A 37 5.61 -1.39 5.11
N GLU A 38 5.57 -0.47 6.08
CA GLU A 38 6.72 -0.14 6.95
C GLU A 38 7.24 -1.36 7.72
N GLY A 39 6.34 -2.12 8.37
CA GLY A 39 6.73 -3.32 9.10
C GLY A 39 7.39 -4.37 8.19
N LEU A 40 6.90 -4.57 6.97
CA LEU A 40 7.52 -5.49 6.01
C LEU A 40 8.93 -5.02 5.62
N ARG A 41 9.08 -3.74 5.31
CA ARG A 41 10.36 -3.13 4.92
C ARG A 41 11.41 -3.28 6.03
N ARG A 42 11.05 -2.91 7.26
CA ARG A 42 11.92 -3.03 8.45
C ARG A 42 12.38 -4.47 8.67
N GLN A 43 11.46 -5.43 8.57
CA GLN A 43 11.79 -6.86 8.76
C GLN A 43 12.62 -7.43 7.62
N LEU A 44 12.52 -6.89 6.40
CA LEU A 44 13.36 -7.28 5.27
C LEU A 44 14.77 -6.69 5.39
N GLU A 45 14.91 -5.42 5.77
CA GLU A 45 16.21 -4.75 5.97
C GLU A 45 16.98 -5.31 7.16
N ALA A 46 16.30 -5.88 8.16
CA ALA A 46 16.94 -6.65 9.22
C ALA A 46 17.66 -7.92 8.71
N ARG A 47 17.46 -8.28 7.42
CA ARG A 47 18.16 -9.35 6.73
C ARG A 47 19.25 -8.72 5.84
N SER A 48 20.40 -9.37 5.75
CA SER A 48 21.53 -8.86 4.97
C SER A 48 21.21 -8.77 3.47
N GLY A 49 21.60 -7.67 2.82
CA GLY A 49 21.57 -7.54 1.37
C GLY A 49 20.31 -6.92 0.78
N TYR A 50 19.46 -6.27 1.59
CA TYR A 50 18.27 -5.58 1.09
C TYR A 50 18.28 -4.10 1.44
N ARG A 51 17.83 -3.27 0.50
CA ARG A 51 17.49 -1.86 0.74
C ARG A 51 16.04 -1.62 0.38
N THR A 52 15.36 -0.75 1.11
CA THR A 52 13.95 -0.45 0.82
C THR A 52 13.71 1.02 0.57
N PHE A 53 12.82 1.28 -0.39
CA PHE A 53 12.42 2.61 -0.80
C PHE A 53 10.90 2.73 -0.68
N GLY A 54 10.44 3.93 -0.34
CA GLY A 54 9.03 4.27 -0.37
C GLY A 54 8.68 5.03 -1.63
N TYR A 55 7.64 4.61 -2.35
CA TYR A 55 7.13 5.31 -3.52
C TYR A 55 5.61 5.16 -3.62
N ALA A 56 4.91 6.11 -4.24
CA ALA A 56 3.45 6.01 -4.35
C ALA A 56 3.07 4.79 -5.21
N GLY A 57 2.11 3.98 -4.75
CA GLY A 57 1.81 2.66 -5.33
C GLY A 57 1.33 2.65 -6.79
N PHE A 58 0.95 3.81 -7.35
CA PHE A 58 0.66 3.94 -8.77
C PHE A 58 1.91 4.06 -9.65
N PHE A 59 3.10 4.17 -9.05
CA PHE A 59 4.41 4.24 -9.70
C PHE A 59 4.56 5.38 -10.72
N GLY A 60 3.86 6.51 -10.53
CA GLY A 60 3.92 7.62 -11.49
C GLY A 60 3.11 7.39 -12.75
N LEU A 61 2.27 6.35 -12.79
CA LEU A 61 1.43 5.98 -13.93
C LEU A 61 -0.03 6.37 -13.68
N PRO A 62 -0.48 7.59 -14.07
CA PRO A 62 -1.90 7.91 -14.11
C PRO A 62 -2.54 7.18 -15.30
N ILE A 63 -2.92 5.92 -15.11
CA ILE A 63 -3.42 5.04 -16.17
C ILE A 63 -4.74 4.40 -15.79
N ARG A 64 -5.51 4.05 -16.81
CA ARG A 64 -6.69 3.20 -16.70
C ARG A 64 -6.30 1.80 -17.13
N VAL A 65 -6.68 0.78 -16.36
CA VAL A 65 -6.41 -0.62 -16.71
C VAL A 65 -7.69 -1.30 -17.17
N ALA A 66 -7.65 -1.88 -18.36
CA ALA A 66 -8.74 -2.68 -18.91
C ALA A 66 -8.45 -4.18 -18.75
N PRO A 67 -9.36 -4.97 -18.17
CA PRO A 67 -9.10 -6.38 -17.87
C PRO A 67 -9.14 -7.26 -19.13
N LEU A 68 -8.43 -8.40 -19.10
CA LEU A 68 -8.36 -9.37 -20.22
C LEU A 68 -9.74 -9.87 -20.67
N ALA A 69 -10.68 -9.96 -19.72
CA ALA A 69 -12.03 -10.45 -19.97
C ALA A 69 -12.95 -9.40 -20.61
N GLY A 70 -12.54 -8.13 -20.69
CA GLY A 70 -13.46 -7.01 -20.87
C GLY A 70 -14.30 -6.74 -19.61
N GLY A 71 -15.22 -5.79 -19.71
CA GLY A 71 -15.99 -5.29 -18.56
C GLY A 71 -15.51 -3.90 -18.14
N ASP A 72 -15.77 -3.54 -16.88
CA ASP A 72 -15.40 -2.24 -16.34
C ASP A 72 -13.88 -2.08 -16.25
N THR A 73 -13.45 -0.84 -16.48
CA THR A 73 -12.05 -0.44 -16.40
C THR A 73 -11.76 0.20 -15.04
N GLU A 74 -10.55 0.03 -14.54
CA GLU A 74 -10.13 0.59 -13.25
C GLU A 74 -9.18 1.77 -13.46
N ASP A 75 -9.52 2.92 -12.88
CA ASP A 75 -8.61 4.07 -12.82
C ASP A 75 -7.56 3.79 -11.73
N GLN A 76 -6.37 3.39 -12.17
CA GLN A 76 -5.29 2.88 -11.33
C GLN A 76 -4.35 4.01 -10.89
N CYS A 77 -4.93 5.09 -10.39
CA CYS A 77 -4.21 6.29 -9.93
C CYS A 77 -4.99 7.02 -8.83
N PRO A 78 -4.37 7.97 -8.12
CA PRO A 78 -5.07 8.75 -7.11
C PRO A 78 -6.24 9.51 -7.73
N VAL A 79 -7.35 9.66 -7.01
CA VAL A 79 -8.58 10.31 -7.53
C VAL A 79 -8.38 11.80 -7.90
N LEU A 80 -7.30 12.43 -7.44
CA LEU A 80 -6.92 13.79 -7.87
C LEU A 80 -6.31 13.85 -9.28
N LEU A 81 -5.95 12.71 -9.87
CA LEU A 81 -5.35 12.60 -11.20
C LEU A 81 -6.34 11.97 -12.17
N THR A 82 -6.38 12.50 -13.39
CA THR A 82 -7.10 11.86 -14.50
C THR A 82 -6.16 10.92 -15.23
N PRO A 83 -6.57 9.67 -15.52
CA PRO A 83 -5.78 8.77 -16.35
C PRO A 83 -5.45 9.38 -17.71
N GLY A 84 -4.17 9.39 -18.09
CA GLY A 84 -3.70 9.91 -19.37
C GLY A 84 -3.72 8.87 -20.50
N ALA A 85 -3.81 7.58 -20.17
CA ALA A 85 -3.80 6.47 -21.13
C ALA A 85 -4.56 5.26 -20.59
N THR A 86 -5.06 4.43 -21.51
CA THR A 86 -5.64 3.12 -21.20
C THR A 86 -4.67 2.01 -21.55
N VAL A 87 -4.43 1.13 -20.59
CA VAL A 87 -3.55 -0.03 -20.71
C VAL A 87 -4.39 -1.29 -20.61
N THR A 88 -4.41 -2.10 -21.66
CA THR A 88 -5.26 -3.31 -21.71
C THR A 88 -4.45 -4.54 -21.35
N GLU A 89 -4.97 -5.38 -20.45
CA GLU A 89 -4.41 -6.71 -20.19
C GLU A 89 -4.63 -7.61 -21.43
N VAL A 90 -3.54 -8.08 -22.01
CA VAL A 90 -3.55 -8.89 -23.24
C VAL A 90 -2.85 -10.22 -23.03
N ALA A 91 -3.09 -11.18 -23.92
CA ALA A 91 -2.34 -12.42 -23.95
C ALA A 91 -0.88 -12.14 -24.26
N ARG A 92 0.03 -12.87 -23.60
CA ARG A 92 1.43 -12.89 -24.06
C ARG A 92 1.55 -13.63 -25.39
N PRO A 93 2.54 -13.28 -26.22
CA PRO A 93 2.83 -14.01 -27.45
C PRO A 93 2.97 -15.51 -27.20
N GLY A 94 2.21 -16.33 -27.94
CA GLY A 94 2.20 -17.79 -27.81
C GLY A 94 1.36 -18.34 -26.64
N ARG A 95 0.63 -17.48 -25.92
CA ARG A 95 -0.25 -17.84 -24.80
C ARG A 95 -1.72 -17.47 -25.04
N GLU A 96 -2.09 -17.20 -26.28
CA GLU A 96 -3.41 -16.71 -26.69
C GLU A 96 -4.52 -17.69 -26.28
N ALA A 97 -4.31 -19.00 -26.48
CA ALA A 97 -5.28 -20.01 -26.08
C ALA A 97 -5.45 -20.12 -24.55
N GLU A 98 -4.38 -19.89 -23.78
CA GLU A 98 -4.42 -19.88 -22.32
C GLU A 98 -5.20 -18.67 -21.80
N ALA A 99 -4.86 -17.49 -22.34
CA ALA A 99 -5.53 -16.23 -22.05
C ALA A 99 -7.02 -16.26 -22.43
N ALA A 100 -7.36 -16.77 -23.62
CA ALA A 100 -8.75 -16.91 -24.06
C ALA A 100 -9.57 -17.81 -23.13
N ARG A 101 -9.01 -18.94 -22.68
CA ARG A 101 -9.68 -19.82 -21.70
C ARG A 101 -9.86 -19.12 -20.35
N ALA A 102 -8.87 -18.36 -19.89
CA ALA A 102 -8.99 -17.60 -18.64
C ALA A 102 -10.02 -16.48 -18.74
N ALA A 103 -10.02 -15.72 -19.83
CA ALA A 103 -11.01 -14.70 -20.12
C ALA A 103 -12.43 -15.29 -20.18
N GLY A 104 -12.61 -16.43 -20.87
CA GLY A 104 -13.87 -17.15 -20.92
C GLY A 104 -14.37 -17.58 -19.53
N ARG A 105 -13.48 -18.11 -18.67
CA ARG A 105 -13.83 -18.43 -17.27
C ARG A 105 -14.23 -17.19 -16.46
N ARG A 106 -13.50 -16.08 -16.60
CA ARG A 106 -13.81 -14.82 -15.91
C ARG A 106 -15.17 -14.27 -16.36
N ARG A 107 -15.45 -14.27 -17.66
CA ARG A 107 -16.77 -13.86 -18.21
C ARG A 107 -17.90 -14.75 -17.72
N ALA A 108 -17.70 -16.06 -17.70
CA ALA A 108 -18.71 -17.00 -17.19
C ALA A 108 -18.99 -16.78 -15.68
N ALA A 109 -17.94 -16.51 -14.89
CA ALA A 109 -18.10 -16.18 -13.48
C ALA A 109 -18.84 -14.85 -13.27
N ALA A 110 -18.47 -13.81 -14.02
CA ALA A 110 -19.14 -12.50 -13.97
C ALA A 110 -20.62 -12.62 -14.36
N ALA A 111 -20.94 -13.30 -15.47
CA ALA A 111 -22.33 -13.52 -15.88
C ALA A 111 -23.15 -14.32 -14.84
N ALA A 112 -22.52 -15.26 -14.13
CA ALA A 112 -23.18 -15.98 -13.05
C ALA A 112 -23.44 -15.08 -11.83
N ASP A 113 -22.52 -14.17 -11.51
CA ASP A 113 -22.69 -13.18 -10.46
C ASP A 113 -23.78 -12.16 -10.82
N ASP A 114 -23.76 -11.62 -12.03
CA ASP A 114 -24.80 -10.73 -12.55
C ASP A 114 -26.19 -11.38 -12.49
N ALA A 115 -26.29 -12.64 -12.89
CA ALA A 115 -27.54 -13.40 -12.80
C ALA A 115 -27.99 -13.59 -11.34
N TRP A 116 -27.06 -13.83 -10.43
CA TRP A 116 -27.33 -13.95 -8.99
C TRP A 116 -27.80 -12.62 -8.39
N VAL A 117 -27.14 -11.51 -8.72
CA VAL A 117 -27.53 -10.15 -8.31
C VAL A 117 -28.90 -9.77 -8.88
N ALA A 118 -29.12 -10.00 -10.17
CA ALA A 118 -30.41 -9.75 -10.81
C ALA A 118 -31.54 -10.56 -10.14
N ALA A 119 -31.28 -11.82 -9.79
CA ALA A 119 -32.24 -12.65 -9.07
C ALA A 119 -32.52 -12.12 -7.65
N LYS A 120 -31.53 -11.56 -6.93
CA LYS A 120 -31.76 -10.92 -5.62
C LYS A 120 -32.71 -9.72 -5.69
N HIS A 121 -32.74 -9.02 -6.81
CA HIS A 121 -33.58 -7.84 -7.01
C HIS A 121 -34.97 -8.15 -7.58
N HIS A 122 -35.24 -9.42 -7.92
CA HIS A 122 -36.57 -9.84 -8.36
C HIS A 122 -37.51 -10.06 -7.15
N PRO A 123 -38.82 -9.77 -7.24
CA PRO A 123 -39.73 -9.89 -6.08
C PRO A 123 -39.89 -11.30 -5.51
N ILE A 124 -39.78 -12.34 -6.35
CA ILE A 124 -40.06 -13.75 -5.97
C ILE A 124 -38.81 -14.64 -6.07
N ALA A 125 -37.84 -14.29 -6.93
CA ALA A 125 -36.70 -15.18 -7.20
C ALA A 125 -35.81 -15.45 -5.97
N PRO A 126 -35.63 -14.51 -5.00
CA PRO A 126 -34.88 -14.78 -3.78
C PRO A 126 -35.48 -15.93 -2.96
N LEU A 127 -36.81 -16.06 -2.91
CA LEU A 127 -37.49 -17.14 -2.21
C LEU A 127 -37.23 -18.49 -2.89
N ALA A 128 -37.38 -18.55 -4.21
CA ALA A 128 -37.09 -19.76 -4.99
C ALA A 128 -35.60 -20.16 -4.90
N LEU A 129 -34.69 -19.19 -4.93
CA LEU A 129 -33.25 -19.42 -4.74
C LEU A 129 -32.96 -19.96 -3.33
N ALA A 130 -33.58 -19.38 -2.29
CA ALA A 130 -33.42 -19.84 -0.92
C ALA A 130 -33.93 -21.27 -0.74
N GLU A 131 -35.09 -21.62 -1.31
CA GLU A 131 -35.64 -22.98 -1.24
C GLU A 131 -34.80 -23.99 -2.05
N GLY A 132 -34.40 -23.62 -3.28
CA GLY A 132 -33.69 -24.52 -4.19
C GLY A 132 -32.21 -24.74 -3.83
N THR A 133 -31.55 -23.73 -3.28
CA THR A 133 -30.11 -23.78 -2.97
C THR A 133 -29.80 -23.79 -1.47
N GLY A 134 -30.77 -23.49 -0.61
CA GLY A 134 -30.59 -23.36 0.84
C GLY A 134 -30.07 -24.62 1.53
N TRP A 135 -30.44 -25.80 1.05
CA TRP A 135 -29.93 -27.08 1.57
C TRP A 135 -28.43 -27.28 1.36
N VAL A 136 -27.82 -26.54 0.43
CA VAL A 136 -26.37 -26.51 0.21
C VAL A 136 -25.75 -25.25 0.81
N ALA A 137 -26.35 -24.09 0.54
CA ALA A 137 -25.84 -22.79 0.98
C ALA A 137 -25.88 -22.66 2.51
N GLY A 138 -26.92 -23.17 3.17
CA GLY A 138 -27.08 -23.13 4.63
C GLY A 138 -25.99 -23.90 5.38
N PRO A 139 -25.77 -25.19 5.11
CA PRO A 139 -24.67 -25.94 5.71
C PRO A 139 -23.29 -25.36 5.41
N LEU A 140 -23.07 -24.86 4.19
CA LEU A 140 -21.81 -24.21 3.83
C LEU A 140 -21.59 -22.91 4.61
N ALA A 141 -22.63 -22.09 4.75
CA ALA A 141 -22.62 -20.89 5.59
C ALA A 141 -22.34 -21.23 7.05
N ALA A 142 -23.02 -22.24 7.61
CA ALA A 142 -22.80 -22.70 8.98
C ALA A 142 -21.35 -23.17 9.18
N ALA A 143 -20.80 -23.94 8.24
CA ALA A 143 -19.40 -24.38 8.27
C ALA A 143 -18.42 -23.21 8.16
N ARG A 144 -18.71 -22.21 7.31
CA ARG A 144 -17.90 -20.99 7.18
C ARG A 144 -17.90 -20.15 8.46
N THR A 145 -19.03 -20.06 9.15
CA THR A 145 -19.14 -19.37 10.44
C THR A 145 -18.45 -20.12 11.57
N ALA A 146 -18.67 -21.43 11.70
CA ALA A 146 -18.14 -22.22 12.80
C ALA A 146 -16.65 -22.56 12.65
N ALA A 147 -16.17 -22.73 11.41
CA ALA A 147 -14.80 -23.13 11.10
C ALA A 147 -14.24 -22.38 9.87
N PRO A 148 -14.10 -21.03 9.93
CA PRO A 148 -13.61 -20.22 8.80
C PRO A 148 -12.20 -20.63 8.34
N GLY A 149 -11.36 -21.11 9.26
CA GLY A 149 -10.00 -21.58 8.94
C GLY A 149 -9.99 -22.88 8.14
N ALA A 150 -10.85 -23.85 8.49
CA ALA A 150 -10.92 -25.13 7.80
C ALA A 150 -11.58 -24.99 6.42
N THR A 151 -12.63 -24.18 6.33
CA THR A 151 -13.31 -23.90 5.05
C THR A 151 -12.42 -23.12 4.09
N SER A 152 -11.69 -22.10 4.56
CA SER A 152 -10.70 -21.40 3.73
C SER A 152 -9.54 -22.30 3.31
N TRP A 153 -9.03 -23.17 4.20
CA TRP A 153 -8.03 -24.17 3.85
C TRP A 153 -8.52 -25.09 2.73
N LEU A 154 -9.75 -25.61 2.83
CA LEU A 154 -10.34 -26.47 1.79
C LEU A 154 -10.41 -25.72 0.45
N VAL A 155 -10.89 -24.47 0.46
CA VAL A 155 -10.99 -23.62 -0.73
C VAL A 155 -9.62 -23.27 -1.32
N ASP A 156 -8.57 -23.19 -0.50
CA ASP A 156 -7.19 -22.99 -0.94
C ASP A 156 -6.57 -24.27 -1.54
N HIS A 157 -7.03 -25.45 -1.13
CA HIS A 157 -6.55 -26.75 -1.64
C HIS A 157 -7.35 -27.26 -2.83
N LEU A 158 -8.49 -26.63 -3.16
CA LEU A 158 -9.19 -26.92 -4.41
C LEU A 158 -8.30 -26.56 -5.60
N PRO A 159 -8.23 -27.42 -6.64
CA PRO A 159 -7.47 -27.12 -7.85
C PRO A 159 -7.94 -25.80 -8.45
N ARG A 160 -7.12 -24.76 -8.35
CA ARG A 160 -7.38 -23.49 -9.04
C ARG A 160 -6.77 -23.56 -10.43
N PRO A 161 -7.48 -23.07 -11.46
CA PRO A 161 -6.85 -22.89 -12.76
C PRO A 161 -5.64 -21.98 -12.60
N ARG A 162 -4.53 -22.34 -13.24
CA ARG A 162 -3.33 -21.49 -13.22
C ARG A 162 -3.70 -20.08 -13.74
N PRO A 163 -3.20 -19.00 -13.12
CA PRO A 163 -3.35 -17.66 -13.65
C PRO A 163 -2.84 -17.64 -15.09
N ALA A 164 -3.58 -17.01 -16.00
CA ALA A 164 -3.12 -16.86 -17.36
C ALA A 164 -1.90 -15.94 -17.39
N ARG A 165 -0.91 -16.30 -18.22
CA ARG A 165 0.23 -15.44 -18.52
C ARG A 165 -0.20 -14.31 -19.45
N THR A 166 -0.34 -13.12 -18.87
CA THR A 166 -0.75 -11.90 -19.56
C THR A 166 0.35 -10.87 -19.57
N ALA A 167 0.24 -9.90 -20.47
CA ALA A 167 1.01 -8.68 -20.47
C ALA A 167 0.05 -7.49 -20.50
N HIS A 168 0.61 -6.30 -20.51
CA HIS A 168 -0.14 -5.06 -20.60
C HIS A 168 0.24 -4.35 -21.90
N ASP A 169 -0.76 -4.07 -22.72
CA ASP A 169 -0.58 -3.31 -23.95
C ASP A 169 -0.43 -1.82 -23.63
N ARG A 170 0.77 -1.31 -23.88
CA ARG A 170 1.21 0.06 -23.53
C ARG A 170 1.23 1.00 -24.74
N ARG A 171 0.57 0.67 -25.86
CA ARG A 171 0.61 1.49 -27.08
C ARG A 171 0.14 2.94 -26.91
N GLU A 172 -0.75 3.21 -25.96
CA GLU A 172 -1.22 4.56 -25.61
C GLU A 172 -0.23 5.34 -24.73
N LEU A 173 0.89 4.74 -24.33
CA LEU A 173 1.95 5.38 -23.54
C LEU A 173 3.19 5.59 -24.41
N PRO A 174 3.48 6.82 -24.87
CA PRO A 174 4.70 7.13 -25.62
C PRO A 174 5.97 6.69 -24.89
N ILE A 175 7.00 6.32 -25.62
CA ILE A 175 8.22 5.74 -25.05
C ILE A 175 8.94 6.73 -24.12
N GLU A 176 8.87 8.03 -24.43
CA GLU A 176 9.43 9.12 -23.64
C GLU A 176 8.71 9.25 -22.30
N GLN A 177 7.38 9.05 -22.29
CA GLN A 177 6.60 9.04 -21.05
C GLN A 177 6.94 7.82 -20.19
N GLN A 178 7.13 6.65 -20.81
CA GLN A 178 7.59 5.45 -20.10
C GLN A 178 8.99 5.64 -19.50
N ALA A 179 9.91 6.24 -20.26
CA ALA A 179 11.25 6.60 -19.80
C ALA A 179 11.19 7.58 -18.63
N ALA A 180 10.40 8.65 -18.71
CA ALA A 180 10.25 9.62 -17.63
C ALA A 180 9.77 8.97 -16.32
N VAL A 181 8.82 8.02 -16.40
CA VAL A 181 8.34 7.25 -15.24
C VAL A 181 9.46 6.41 -14.62
N VAL A 182 10.18 5.65 -15.44
CA VAL A 182 11.28 4.81 -14.97
C VAL A 182 12.43 5.66 -14.40
N ALA A 183 12.74 6.81 -15.02
CA ALA A 183 13.72 7.75 -14.52
C ALA A 183 13.33 8.31 -13.14
N ALA A 184 12.06 8.64 -12.92
CA ALA A 184 11.58 9.11 -11.63
C ALA A 184 11.74 8.05 -10.52
N ILE A 185 11.45 6.78 -10.83
CA ILE A 185 11.69 5.65 -9.91
C ILE A 185 13.20 5.47 -9.66
N TRP A 186 14.02 5.56 -10.72
CA TRP A 186 15.48 5.44 -10.61
C TRP A 186 16.11 6.53 -9.73
N ARG A 187 15.57 7.76 -9.80
CA ARG A 187 15.96 8.92 -8.98
C ARG A 187 15.61 8.79 -7.49
N LEU A 188 15.00 7.69 -7.05
CA LEU A 188 14.89 7.37 -5.61
C LEU A 188 16.24 7.08 -4.94
N GLY A 189 17.33 7.02 -5.71
CA GLY A 189 18.67 6.66 -5.25
C GLY A 189 19.11 5.26 -5.68
N LEU A 190 18.29 4.55 -6.49
CA LEU A 190 18.60 3.20 -6.99
C LEU A 190 19.92 3.17 -7.78
N GLY A 191 20.20 4.24 -8.52
CA GLY A 191 21.42 4.38 -9.32
C GLY A 191 22.71 4.54 -8.52
N ARG A 192 22.66 4.90 -7.23
CA ARG A 192 23.88 5.09 -6.40
C ARG A 192 24.67 3.80 -6.22
N ARG A 193 23.97 2.68 -5.99
CA ARG A 193 24.54 1.33 -5.88
C ARG A 193 23.55 0.32 -6.49
N PRO A 194 23.53 0.13 -7.81
CA PRO A 194 22.51 -0.68 -8.46
C PRO A 194 22.48 -2.13 -7.96
N ALA A 195 21.31 -2.61 -7.51
CA ALA A 195 21.09 -4.01 -7.19
C ALA A 195 20.82 -4.85 -8.46
N PRO A 196 21.18 -6.14 -8.51
CA PRO A 196 20.84 -7.02 -9.63
C PRO A 196 19.33 -7.25 -9.75
N LEU A 197 18.57 -7.07 -8.66
CA LEU A 197 17.11 -7.08 -8.64
C LEU A 197 16.55 -5.78 -8.07
N VAL A 198 15.60 -5.18 -8.79
CA VAL A 198 14.76 -4.08 -8.28
C VAL A 198 13.31 -4.55 -8.26
N VAL A 199 12.71 -4.63 -7.08
CA VAL A 199 11.35 -5.11 -6.89
C VAL A 199 10.41 -3.92 -6.75
N LEU A 200 9.50 -3.76 -7.70
CA LEU A 200 8.42 -2.79 -7.62
C LEU A 200 7.22 -3.46 -6.95
N CYS A 201 6.93 -3.07 -5.72
CA CYS A 201 5.94 -3.72 -4.87
C CYS A 201 4.75 -2.81 -4.61
N GLY A 202 3.70 -3.02 -5.40
CA GLY A 202 2.36 -2.50 -5.07
C GLY A 202 1.80 -3.24 -3.86
N HIS A 203 0.65 -2.80 -3.36
CA HIS A 203 -0.04 -3.54 -2.31
C HIS A 203 -1.54 -3.67 -2.60
N GLY A 204 -2.13 -4.64 -1.94
CA GLY A 204 -3.57 -4.80 -1.81
C GLY A 204 -3.89 -5.25 -0.39
N SER A 205 -5.16 -5.48 -0.13
CA SER A 205 -5.62 -6.14 1.09
C SER A 205 -6.63 -7.20 0.72
N ARG A 206 -6.84 -8.18 1.58
CA ARG A 206 -7.88 -9.19 1.40
C ARG A 206 -8.79 -9.25 2.62
N ALA A 207 -10.09 -9.11 2.39
CA ALA A 207 -11.11 -9.27 3.41
C ALA A 207 -12.41 -9.74 2.76
N ASP A 208 -12.85 -10.98 3.06
CA ASP A 208 -14.03 -11.58 2.44
C ASP A 208 -15.35 -10.82 2.73
N ASN A 209 -15.44 -10.14 3.89
CA ASN A 209 -16.57 -9.27 4.24
C ASN A 209 -16.11 -7.83 4.39
N ASN A 210 -16.08 -7.11 3.27
CA ASN A 210 -15.58 -5.75 3.27
C ASN A 210 -16.35 -4.78 2.37
N PRO A 211 -17.45 -4.20 2.88
CA PRO A 211 -18.11 -3.03 2.28
C PRO A 211 -17.17 -1.84 2.02
N MET A 212 -15.99 -1.83 2.63
CA MET A 212 -14.98 -0.76 2.54
C MET A 212 -13.69 -1.28 1.89
N GLU A 213 -13.78 -2.12 0.86
CA GLU A 213 -12.61 -2.68 0.16
C GLU A 213 -11.64 -1.60 -0.30
N SER A 214 -12.15 -0.55 -0.94
CA SER A 214 -11.36 0.59 -1.40
C SER A 214 -10.61 1.30 -0.27
N GLY A 215 -11.18 1.34 0.93
CA GLY A 215 -10.56 1.93 2.12
C GLY A 215 -9.43 1.09 2.73
N LEU A 216 -9.35 -0.21 2.41
CA LEU A 216 -8.22 -1.09 2.77
C LEU A 216 -7.25 -1.30 1.61
N ALA A 217 -7.62 -0.98 0.38
CA ALA A 217 -6.73 -1.07 -0.77
C ALA A 217 -5.76 0.12 -0.82
N CYS A 218 -5.11 0.36 -1.96
CA CYS A 218 -4.13 1.43 -2.12
C CYS A 218 -4.82 2.76 -2.43
N GLY A 219 -4.74 3.74 -1.52
CA GLY A 219 -5.27 5.09 -1.76
C GLY A 219 -4.56 5.80 -2.93
N ALA A 220 -3.28 5.48 -3.17
CA ALA A 220 -2.55 6.01 -4.32
C ALA A 220 -2.94 5.35 -5.65
N CYS A 221 -3.65 4.21 -5.64
CA CYS A 221 -4.22 3.56 -6.82
C CYS A 221 -5.75 3.73 -6.89
N GLY A 222 -6.29 4.77 -6.25
CA GLY A 222 -7.74 5.05 -6.28
C GLY A 222 -8.60 4.06 -5.49
N GLY A 223 -8.00 3.33 -4.53
CA GLY A 223 -8.70 2.27 -3.81
C GLY A 223 -8.67 0.92 -4.52
N HIS A 224 -7.76 0.73 -5.49
CA HIS A 224 -7.52 -0.55 -6.14
C HIS A 224 -6.23 -1.21 -5.63
N ARG A 225 -5.99 -2.45 -6.08
CA ARG A 225 -4.73 -3.17 -5.84
C ARG A 225 -3.63 -2.60 -6.73
N GLY A 226 -2.43 -2.44 -6.19
CA GLY A 226 -1.27 -1.90 -6.93
C GLY A 226 -0.49 -2.90 -7.79
N GLY A 227 -0.88 -4.17 -7.82
CA GLY A 227 -0.23 -5.20 -8.64
C GLY A 227 -0.15 -4.85 -10.14
N PRO A 228 -1.23 -4.43 -10.79
CA PRO A 228 -1.20 -4.00 -12.19
C PRO A 228 -0.16 -2.90 -12.47
N ASN A 229 -0.12 -1.83 -11.66
CA ASN A 229 0.86 -0.75 -11.81
C ASN A 229 2.29 -1.25 -11.66
N ALA A 230 2.55 -2.11 -10.67
CA ALA A 230 3.87 -2.71 -10.48
C ALA A 230 4.31 -3.53 -11.69
N ARG A 231 3.41 -4.34 -12.28
CA ARG A 231 3.67 -5.12 -13.49
C ARG A 231 3.99 -4.23 -14.68
N ILE A 232 3.23 -3.16 -14.87
CA ILE A 232 3.41 -2.21 -15.98
C ILE A 232 4.73 -1.47 -15.83
N ALA A 233 5.03 -0.92 -14.64
CA ALA A 233 6.27 -0.20 -14.38
C ALA A 233 7.51 -1.10 -14.49
N ALA A 234 7.44 -2.36 -14.03
CA ALA A 234 8.53 -3.32 -14.20
C ALA A 234 8.77 -3.68 -15.67
N ALA A 235 7.69 -3.87 -16.45
CA ALA A 235 7.79 -4.10 -17.89
C ALA A 235 8.39 -2.89 -18.63
N MET A 236 8.07 -1.66 -18.22
CA MET A 236 8.71 -0.44 -18.71
C MET A 236 10.21 -0.41 -18.43
N ALA A 237 10.60 -0.71 -17.19
CA ALA A 237 12.00 -0.67 -16.80
C ALA A 237 12.85 -1.79 -17.44
N ASN A 238 12.24 -2.88 -17.91
CA ASN A 238 12.92 -3.96 -18.62
C ASN A 238 12.86 -3.82 -20.16
N ASP A 239 12.13 -2.85 -20.70
CA ASP A 239 12.00 -2.65 -22.14
C ASP A 239 13.31 -2.06 -22.73
N PRO A 240 13.95 -2.73 -23.71
CA PRO A 240 15.19 -2.24 -24.31
C PRO A 240 15.05 -0.85 -24.94
N THR A 241 13.88 -0.51 -25.47
CA THR A 241 13.63 0.79 -26.11
C THR A 241 13.54 1.91 -25.07
N VAL A 242 12.90 1.62 -23.93
CA VAL A 242 12.85 2.55 -22.78
C VAL A 242 14.26 2.75 -22.23
N ARG A 243 15.02 1.67 -22.04
CA ARG A 243 16.42 1.74 -21.55
C ARG A 243 17.33 2.53 -22.50
N ALA A 244 17.18 2.37 -23.82
CA ALA A 244 17.93 3.15 -24.80
C ALA A 244 17.59 4.65 -24.74
N THR A 245 16.31 4.99 -24.54
CA THR A 245 15.84 6.37 -24.36
C THR A 245 16.43 6.98 -23.09
N LEU A 246 16.37 6.26 -21.97
CA LEU A 246 16.98 6.66 -20.70
C LEU A 246 18.48 6.92 -20.81
N ALA A 247 19.21 6.03 -21.49
CA ALA A 247 20.64 6.17 -21.68
C ALA A 247 20.97 7.44 -22.50
N ALA A 248 20.16 7.78 -23.51
CA ALA A 248 20.31 9.03 -24.27
C ALA A 248 20.09 10.29 -23.41
N GLU A 249 19.31 10.18 -22.32
CA GLU A 249 19.08 11.24 -21.33
C GLU A 249 20.10 11.21 -20.17
N GLY A 250 21.12 10.35 -20.24
CA GLY A 250 22.15 10.21 -19.21
C GLY A 250 21.74 9.38 -17.99
N VAL A 251 20.63 8.63 -18.07
CA VAL A 251 20.16 7.71 -17.03
C VAL A 251 20.48 6.27 -17.44
N GLU A 252 21.57 5.73 -16.91
CA GLU A 252 21.98 4.35 -17.21
C GLU A 252 21.46 3.35 -16.16
N ILE A 253 20.74 2.32 -16.64
CA ILE A 253 20.36 1.15 -15.85
C ILE A 253 21.28 -0.01 -16.27
N PRO A 254 22.08 -0.58 -15.35
CA PRO A 254 22.99 -1.68 -15.71
C PRO A 254 22.27 -2.87 -16.34
N ALA A 255 22.90 -3.49 -17.34
CA ALA A 255 22.33 -4.65 -18.03
C ALA A 255 22.07 -5.85 -17.09
N GLY A 256 22.82 -5.96 -15.99
CA GLY A 256 22.60 -6.97 -14.96
C GLY A 256 21.42 -6.69 -14.00
N THR A 257 20.79 -5.52 -14.08
CA THR A 257 19.64 -5.14 -13.24
C THR A 257 18.34 -5.59 -13.88
N TRP A 258 17.57 -6.43 -13.19
CA TRP A 258 16.24 -6.87 -13.60
C TRP A 258 15.15 -6.32 -12.69
N PHE A 259 14.10 -5.74 -13.28
CA PHE A 259 12.94 -5.24 -12.52
C PHE A 259 11.89 -6.34 -12.36
N LEU A 260 11.44 -6.58 -11.14
CA LEU A 260 10.44 -7.59 -10.82
C LEU A 260 9.21 -6.93 -10.19
N ALA A 261 8.02 -7.29 -10.66
CA ALA A 261 6.78 -6.83 -10.05
C ALA A 261 6.38 -7.70 -8.86
N ALA A 262 5.80 -7.09 -7.84
CA ALA A 262 5.26 -7.76 -6.68
C ALA A 262 4.00 -7.09 -6.13
N GLU A 263 3.16 -7.85 -5.41
CA GLU A 263 2.03 -7.31 -4.64
C GLU A 263 2.10 -7.79 -3.18
N HIS A 264 2.15 -6.85 -2.24
CA HIS A 264 2.03 -7.11 -0.80
C HIS A 264 0.55 -7.17 -0.39
N ASP A 265 0.10 -8.32 0.11
CA ASP A 265 -1.19 -8.43 0.79
C ASP A 265 -1.03 -7.97 2.25
N THR A 266 -1.44 -6.74 2.50
CA THR A 266 -1.35 -6.08 3.82
C THR A 266 -2.11 -6.82 4.91
N THR A 267 -3.20 -7.53 4.58
CA THR A 267 -3.93 -8.34 5.58
C THR A 267 -3.11 -9.52 6.09
N THR A 268 -2.29 -10.15 5.23
CA THR A 268 -1.56 -11.39 5.56
C THR A 268 -0.04 -11.24 5.69
N ASP A 269 0.48 -10.07 5.31
CA ASP A 269 1.88 -9.74 5.11
C ASP A 269 2.61 -10.71 4.17
N ARG A 270 1.89 -11.31 3.21
CA ARG A 270 2.50 -12.12 2.13
C ARG A 270 2.78 -11.24 0.92
N VAL A 271 3.90 -11.51 0.25
CA VAL A 271 4.27 -10.82 -0.99
C VAL A 271 4.21 -11.81 -2.15
N ALA A 272 3.33 -11.54 -3.11
CA ALA A 272 3.23 -12.30 -4.34
C ALA A 272 4.21 -11.72 -5.37
N LEU A 273 5.24 -12.47 -5.73
CA LEU A 273 6.10 -12.14 -6.87
C LEU A 273 5.38 -12.47 -8.18
N LEU A 274 5.33 -11.51 -9.10
CA LEU A 274 4.54 -11.57 -10.32
C LEU A 274 5.45 -11.79 -11.54
N ASP A 275 4.87 -12.30 -12.63
CA ASP A 275 5.56 -12.46 -13.92
C ASP A 275 6.91 -13.22 -13.86
N LEU A 276 7.01 -14.19 -12.93
CA LEU A 276 8.21 -15.01 -12.68
C LEU A 276 8.72 -15.79 -13.89
N ASP A 277 7.91 -15.94 -14.92
CA ASP A 277 8.29 -16.60 -16.16
C ASP A 277 9.12 -15.72 -17.10
N GLU A 278 9.16 -14.39 -16.90
CA GLU A 278 10.06 -13.48 -17.62
C GLU A 278 11.45 -13.39 -17.01
N VAL A 279 11.59 -13.80 -15.74
CA VAL A 279 12.85 -13.70 -15.01
C VAL A 279 13.94 -14.47 -15.76
N PRO A 280 15.05 -13.79 -16.15
CA PRO A 280 16.17 -14.43 -16.82
C PRO A 280 16.77 -15.56 -16.00
N GLY A 281 17.39 -16.54 -16.66
CA GLY A 281 18.06 -17.66 -16.00
C GLY A 281 19.08 -17.21 -14.95
N SER A 282 19.80 -16.12 -15.23
CA SER A 282 20.81 -15.50 -14.35
C SER A 282 20.27 -15.01 -13.01
N HIS A 283 18.97 -14.75 -12.89
CA HIS A 283 18.36 -14.16 -11.70
C HIS A 283 17.50 -15.13 -10.90
N ARG A 284 17.35 -16.39 -11.34
CA ARG A 284 16.43 -17.36 -10.71
C ARG A 284 16.79 -17.66 -9.26
N ASP A 285 18.07 -17.81 -8.95
CA ASP A 285 18.53 -18.09 -7.59
C ASP A 285 18.33 -16.90 -6.66
N LEU A 286 18.61 -15.68 -7.14
CA LEU A 286 18.33 -14.44 -6.41
C LEU A 286 16.84 -14.28 -6.12
N VAL A 287 15.97 -14.61 -7.07
CA VAL A 287 14.50 -14.57 -6.88
C VAL A 287 14.04 -15.65 -5.90
N ALA A 288 14.65 -16.84 -5.90
CA ALA A 288 14.35 -17.88 -4.92
C ALA A 288 14.75 -17.46 -3.50
N GLN A 289 15.93 -16.86 -3.33
CA GLN A 289 16.38 -16.27 -2.07
C GLN A 289 15.43 -15.16 -1.60
N LEU A 290 15.15 -14.18 -2.48
CA LEU A 290 14.23 -13.08 -2.20
C LEU A 290 12.86 -13.58 -1.73
N ARG A 291 12.30 -14.62 -2.37
CA ARG A 291 11.01 -15.19 -1.95
C ARG A 291 11.06 -15.75 -0.53
N ALA A 292 12.11 -16.49 -0.19
CA ALA A 292 12.26 -17.04 1.16
C ALA A 292 12.42 -15.93 2.21
N ASP A 293 13.17 -14.88 1.87
CA ASP A 293 13.42 -13.74 2.74
C ASP A 293 12.17 -12.86 2.94
N LEU A 294 11.40 -12.63 1.88
CA LEU A 294 10.08 -11.98 1.96
C LEU A 294 9.08 -12.80 2.77
N ASP A 295 9.09 -14.13 2.64
CA ASP A 295 8.22 -14.99 3.42
C ASP A 295 8.55 -14.94 4.92
N ALA A 296 9.83 -14.87 5.27
CA ALA A 296 10.29 -14.72 6.64
C ALA A 296 10.00 -13.32 7.21
N ALA A 297 10.27 -12.26 6.43
CA ALA A 297 9.98 -10.89 6.80
C ALA A 297 8.47 -10.68 6.99
N GLY A 298 7.65 -11.23 6.09
CA GLY A 298 6.19 -11.23 6.18
C GLY A 298 5.64 -11.96 7.40
N ASP A 299 6.21 -13.13 7.74
CA ASP A 299 5.87 -13.84 8.97
C ASP A 299 6.19 -12.99 10.22
N ALA A 300 7.32 -12.28 10.23
CA ALA A 300 7.69 -11.39 11.33
C ALA A 300 6.77 -10.17 11.43
N ALA A 301 6.47 -9.50 10.30
CA ALA A 301 5.57 -8.35 10.25
C ALA A 301 4.12 -8.70 10.67
N ALA A 302 3.63 -9.88 10.30
CA ALA A 302 2.33 -10.37 10.73
C ALA A 302 2.27 -10.63 12.24
N LEU A 303 3.36 -11.16 12.82
CA LEU A 303 3.47 -11.42 14.26
C LEU A 303 3.59 -10.13 15.07
N ASP A 304 4.32 -9.14 14.56
CA ASP A 304 4.40 -7.80 15.13
C ASP A 304 2.99 -7.15 15.21
N ARG A 305 2.26 -7.16 14.09
CA ARG A 305 0.87 -6.65 14.03
C ARG A 305 -0.12 -7.46 14.87
N ALA A 306 0.16 -8.74 15.14
CA ALA A 306 -0.72 -9.54 15.99
C ALA A 306 -0.94 -8.91 17.38
N ALA A 307 0.04 -8.14 17.88
CA ALA A 307 -0.04 -7.46 19.17
C ALA A 307 -1.08 -6.32 19.20
N THR A 308 -1.33 -5.67 18.06
CA THR A 308 -2.24 -4.50 17.98
C THR A 308 -3.65 -4.86 17.52
N LEU A 309 -3.83 -6.05 16.93
CA LEU A 309 -5.12 -6.53 16.43
C LEU A 309 -6.09 -6.92 17.57
N PRO A 310 -7.33 -6.40 17.56
CA PRO A 310 -8.34 -6.73 18.56
C PRO A 310 -8.63 -8.24 18.64
N GLY A 311 -8.68 -8.79 19.87
CA GLY A 311 -9.05 -10.19 20.11
C GLY A 311 -7.95 -11.22 19.83
N MET A 312 -6.72 -10.81 19.52
CA MET A 312 -5.60 -11.73 19.26
C MET A 312 -4.99 -12.35 20.52
N ALA A 313 -4.98 -11.64 21.65
CA ALA A 313 -4.42 -12.11 22.93
C ALA A 313 -5.02 -13.45 23.41
N ARG A 314 -6.26 -13.77 23.00
CA ARG A 314 -7.00 -14.96 23.43
C ARG A 314 -6.84 -16.18 22.50
N ARG A 315 -6.15 -16.06 21.36
CA ARG A 315 -6.36 -16.97 20.21
C ARG A 315 -5.19 -17.89 19.81
N ALA A 316 -4.01 -17.84 20.44
CA ALA A 316 -2.95 -18.81 20.12
C ALA A 316 -1.81 -18.91 21.16
N ALA A 317 -1.48 -20.14 21.56
CA ALA A 317 -0.42 -20.45 22.54
C ALA A 317 1.02 -20.43 21.97
N ASN A 318 1.21 -20.46 20.64
CA ASN A 318 2.54 -20.49 20.02
C ASN A 318 2.63 -19.63 18.74
N ARG A 319 3.86 -19.41 18.25
CA ARG A 319 4.17 -18.57 17.06
C ARG A 319 3.34 -18.98 15.83
N GLY A 320 3.33 -20.26 15.49
CA GLY A 320 2.59 -20.76 14.32
C GLY A 320 1.07 -20.57 14.42
N GLY A 321 0.51 -20.74 15.62
CA GLY A 321 -0.90 -20.48 15.88
C GLY A 321 -1.27 -19.00 15.70
N ARG A 322 -0.42 -18.07 16.19
CA ARG A 322 -0.63 -16.63 16.04
C ARG A 322 -0.62 -16.21 14.57
N LEU A 323 0.35 -16.70 13.81
CA LEU A 323 0.47 -16.42 12.38
C LEU A 323 -0.76 -16.91 11.59
N ARG A 324 -1.20 -18.15 11.87
CA ARG A 324 -2.45 -18.68 11.27
C ARG A 324 -3.66 -17.85 11.67
N ALA A 325 -3.73 -17.38 12.92
CA ALA A 325 -4.83 -16.56 13.40
C ALA A 325 -4.90 -15.21 12.70
N VAL A 326 -3.77 -14.50 12.50
CA VAL A 326 -3.72 -13.24 11.73
C VAL A 326 -4.19 -13.48 10.30
N ARG A 327 -3.62 -14.46 9.60
CA ARG A 327 -3.92 -14.70 8.18
C ARG A 327 -5.34 -15.20 7.92
N ARG A 328 -5.95 -15.88 8.90
CA ARG A 328 -7.35 -16.31 8.81
C ARG A 328 -8.31 -15.12 8.80
N ARG A 329 -7.98 -13.99 9.44
CA ARG A 329 -8.89 -12.84 9.59
C ARG A 329 -9.41 -12.32 8.24
N GLY A 330 -8.54 -12.26 7.23
CA GLY A 330 -8.94 -11.83 5.87
C GLY A 330 -9.91 -12.78 5.15
N ARG A 331 -10.09 -14.00 5.65
CA ARG A 331 -10.99 -15.02 5.09
C ARG A 331 -12.13 -15.41 6.03
N ASP A 332 -12.21 -14.73 7.17
CA ASP A 332 -13.29 -14.92 8.12
C ASP A 332 -14.35 -13.86 7.83
N TRP A 333 -15.41 -14.28 7.14
CA TRP A 333 -16.50 -13.38 6.76
C TRP A 333 -17.24 -12.74 7.94
N ALA A 334 -17.07 -13.28 9.15
CA ALA A 334 -17.64 -12.72 10.37
C ALA A 334 -16.66 -11.78 11.09
N GLU A 335 -15.44 -11.60 10.58
CA GLU A 335 -14.41 -10.76 11.20
C GLU A 335 -14.56 -9.30 10.76
N PRO A 336 -15.07 -8.40 11.63
CA PRO A 336 -15.25 -7.00 11.26
C PRO A 336 -13.91 -6.27 11.08
N VAL A 337 -12.85 -6.71 11.76
CA VAL A 337 -11.50 -6.11 11.72
C VAL A 337 -10.53 -7.12 11.11
N ALA A 338 -10.65 -7.38 9.81
CA ALA A 338 -9.70 -8.23 9.09
C ALA A 338 -8.27 -7.65 9.19
N GLU A 339 -8.17 -6.32 9.08
CA GLU A 339 -6.97 -5.51 9.21
C GLU A 339 -7.35 -4.14 9.84
N LEU A 340 -6.38 -3.45 10.43
CA LEU A 340 -6.55 -2.08 10.96
C LEU A 340 -6.58 -0.99 9.88
N GLY A 341 -6.36 -1.34 8.61
CA GLY A 341 -6.13 -0.38 7.53
C GLY A 341 -5.01 0.60 7.90
N LEU A 342 -5.33 1.88 7.81
CA LEU A 342 -4.41 3.00 8.04
C LEU A 342 -4.67 3.65 9.41
N ALA A 343 -5.33 2.95 10.34
CA ALA A 343 -5.56 3.45 11.69
C ALA A 343 -4.23 3.79 12.39
N GLY A 344 -4.23 4.86 13.19
CA GLY A 344 -3.02 5.34 13.86
C GLY A 344 -2.03 6.14 13.00
N ASN A 345 -2.30 6.31 11.69
CA ASN A 345 -1.47 7.16 10.83
C ASN A 345 -1.32 8.58 11.40
N HIS A 346 -0.11 9.13 11.33
CA HIS A 346 0.24 10.38 11.99
C HIS A 346 1.14 11.29 11.15
N ALA A 347 2.12 10.73 10.46
CA ALA A 347 3.11 11.52 9.75
C ALA A 347 3.40 10.99 8.35
N PHE A 348 3.99 11.84 7.52
CA PHE A 348 4.54 11.50 6.22
C PHE A 348 5.97 12.01 6.13
N VAL A 349 6.94 11.10 6.02
CA VAL A 349 8.36 11.45 5.84
C VAL A 349 8.69 11.40 4.35
N ILE A 350 9.26 12.50 3.87
CA ILE A 350 9.80 12.67 2.53
C ILE A 350 11.29 12.96 2.68
N GLY A 351 12.13 12.00 2.30
CA GLY A 351 13.56 12.14 2.45
C GLY A 351 14.30 10.82 2.29
N PRO A 352 15.62 10.83 2.50
CA PRO A 352 16.45 9.64 2.35
C PRO A 352 16.14 8.59 3.43
N ARG A 353 16.43 7.31 3.14
CA ARG A 353 16.09 6.19 4.02
C ARG A 353 16.73 6.33 5.41
N HIS A 354 17.91 6.94 5.51
CA HIS A 354 18.66 7.06 6.77
C HIS A 354 17.89 7.80 7.86
N LEU A 355 16.97 8.72 7.51
CA LEU A 355 16.11 9.44 8.46
C LEU A 355 15.26 8.54 9.36
N THR A 356 14.98 7.33 8.88
CA THR A 356 14.04 6.41 9.50
C THR A 356 14.60 5.00 9.65
N ALA A 357 15.83 4.75 9.18
CA ALA A 357 16.44 3.42 9.13
C ALA A 357 16.43 2.69 10.48
N PRO A 358 16.87 3.31 11.59
CA PRO A 358 16.95 2.65 12.88
C PRO A 358 15.64 2.68 13.69
N LEU A 359 14.55 3.25 13.15
CA LEU A 359 13.33 3.50 13.92
C LEU A 359 12.26 2.46 13.63
N ASP A 360 11.58 2.01 14.69
CA ASP A 360 10.25 1.40 14.57
C ASP A 360 9.21 2.53 14.51
N LEU A 361 8.59 2.72 13.35
CA LEU A 361 7.57 3.78 13.16
C LEU A 361 6.17 3.30 13.53
N GLY A 362 6.03 2.10 14.08
CA GLY A 362 4.80 1.51 14.58
C GLY A 362 3.70 1.37 13.51
N ARG A 363 4.07 1.33 12.22
CA ARG A 363 3.11 1.39 11.09
C ARG A 363 2.21 2.63 11.14
N ARG A 364 2.74 3.78 11.59
CA ARG A 364 2.01 5.06 11.71
C ARG A 364 2.48 6.14 10.73
N VAL A 365 3.52 5.87 9.95
CA VAL A 365 4.21 6.89 9.16
C VAL A 365 4.23 6.46 7.70
N PHE A 366 3.72 7.31 6.81
CA PHE A 366 3.90 7.16 5.39
C PHE A 366 5.35 7.48 5.05
N LEU A 367 5.95 6.76 4.10
CA LEU A 367 7.36 6.90 3.77
C LEU A 367 7.55 7.07 2.28
N HIS A 368 8.15 8.18 1.85
CA HIS A 368 8.56 8.39 0.45
C HIS A 368 10.05 8.70 0.41
N SER A 369 10.79 7.87 -0.33
CA SER A 369 12.21 8.09 -0.54
C SER A 369 12.42 9.31 -1.44
N TYR A 370 13.36 10.16 -1.08
CA TYR A 370 13.69 11.37 -1.82
C TYR A 370 15.15 11.77 -1.58
N GLU A 371 15.87 12.10 -2.65
CA GLU A 371 17.28 12.46 -2.64
C GLU A 371 17.43 13.88 -3.20
N LEU A 372 17.87 14.82 -2.37
CA LEU A 372 17.91 16.25 -2.70
C LEU A 372 18.85 16.59 -3.86
N ASP A 373 19.98 15.90 -3.96
CA ASP A 373 20.98 16.07 -5.01
C ASP A 373 20.52 15.52 -6.37
N LEU A 374 19.59 14.58 -6.38
CA LEU A 374 18.97 14.03 -7.60
C LEU A 374 17.78 14.86 -8.12
N ASP A 375 17.42 15.95 -7.43
CA ASP A 375 16.32 16.85 -7.77
C ASP A 375 16.74 18.34 -7.70
N PRO A 376 17.69 18.78 -8.55
CA PRO A 376 18.22 20.14 -8.51
C PRO A 376 17.16 21.22 -8.81
N GLY A 377 16.11 20.87 -9.56
CA GLY A 377 15.01 21.77 -9.93
C GLY A 377 13.78 21.69 -9.02
N GLY A 378 13.74 20.77 -8.06
CA GLY A 378 12.61 20.63 -7.14
C GLY A 378 11.34 20.01 -7.73
N SER A 379 11.40 19.47 -8.95
CA SER A 379 10.21 18.94 -9.64
C SER A 379 9.75 17.63 -9.03
N VAL A 380 10.69 16.79 -8.56
CA VAL A 380 10.35 15.54 -7.86
C VAL A 380 9.69 15.87 -6.53
N LEU A 381 10.30 16.74 -5.72
CA LEU A 381 9.71 17.16 -4.44
C LEU A 381 8.34 17.82 -4.64
N GLY A 382 8.20 18.70 -5.63
CA GLY A 382 6.93 19.31 -5.98
C GLY A 382 5.86 18.29 -6.35
N GLY A 383 6.22 17.25 -7.11
CA GLY A 383 5.33 16.12 -7.42
C GLY A 383 4.90 15.34 -6.18
N ILE A 384 5.84 15.05 -5.26
CA ILE A 384 5.55 14.35 -4.01
C ILE A 384 4.60 15.16 -3.12
N LEU A 385 4.83 16.47 -2.99
CA LEU A 385 4.01 17.36 -2.17
C LEU A 385 2.61 17.54 -2.77
N THR A 386 2.48 17.65 -4.09
CA THR A 386 1.17 17.93 -4.72
C THR A 386 0.28 16.70 -4.91
N ALA A 387 0.84 15.49 -4.90
CA ALA A 387 0.06 14.26 -5.05
C ALA A 387 0.16 13.32 -3.83
N PRO A 388 1.26 12.58 -3.58
CA PRO A 388 1.39 11.70 -2.42
C PRO A 388 1.04 12.34 -1.06
N LEU A 389 1.47 13.57 -0.80
CA LEU A 389 1.19 14.23 0.49
C LEU A 389 -0.30 14.58 0.63
N VAL A 390 -0.94 15.01 -0.44
CA VAL A 390 -2.39 15.28 -0.46
C VAL A 390 -3.16 13.98 -0.21
N VAL A 391 -2.76 12.86 -0.85
CA VAL A 391 -3.37 11.53 -0.60
C VAL A 391 -3.21 11.11 0.85
N ALA A 392 -2.00 11.23 1.42
CA ALA A 392 -1.75 10.93 2.83
C ALA A 392 -2.60 11.80 3.76
N GLN A 393 -2.80 13.08 3.42
CA GLN A 393 -3.64 14.00 4.18
C GLN A 393 -5.12 13.63 4.09
N TRP A 394 -5.63 13.22 2.92
CA TRP A 394 -7.01 12.76 2.78
C TRP A 394 -7.29 11.51 3.60
N ILE A 395 -6.35 10.56 3.59
CA ILE A 395 -6.41 9.38 4.44
C ILE A 395 -6.43 9.81 5.91
N ASN A 396 -5.48 10.63 6.34
CA ASN A 396 -5.42 11.11 7.74
C ASN A 396 -6.72 11.81 8.16
N ALA A 397 -7.22 12.72 7.33
CA ALA A 397 -8.47 13.45 7.60
C ALA A 397 -9.68 12.51 7.70
N GLN A 398 -9.77 11.48 6.85
CA GLN A 398 -10.84 10.50 6.91
C GLN A 398 -10.87 9.77 8.26
N TYR A 399 -9.72 9.32 8.75
CA TYR A 399 -9.61 8.67 10.06
C TYR A 399 -9.84 9.67 11.20
N ASN A 400 -9.27 10.86 11.12
CA ASN A 400 -9.41 11.91 12.14
C ASN A 400 -10.88 12.34 12.32
N LEU A 401 -11.57 12.66 11.24
CA LEU A 401 -12.98 13.07 11.27
C LEU A 401 -13.90 11.91 11.70
N SER A 402 -13.70 10.70 11.19
CA SER A 402 -14.47 9.51 11.61
C SER A 402 -14.27 9.17 13.09
N THR A 403 -13.13 9.56 13.67
CA THR A 403 -12.85 9.40 15.10
C THR A 403 -13.47 10.51 15.94
N THR A 404 -13.40 11.75 15.46
CA THR A 404 -13.86 12.95 16.17
C THR A 404 -15.39 13.02 16.25
N ASP A 405 -16.07 12.79 15.13
CA ASP A 405 -17.53 12.73 15.06
C ASP A 405 -17.96 11.53 14.20
N PRO A 406 -18.09 10.34 14.82
CA PRO A 406 -18.43 9.11 14.13
C PRO A 406 -19.88 9.10 13.60
N GLU A 407 -20.76 9.99 14.07
CA GLU A 407 -22.12 10.09 13.56
C GLU A 407 -22.16 10.88 12.25
N ALA A 408 -21.48 12.04 12.20
CA ALA A 408 -21.44 12.87 11.01
C ALA A 408 -20.48 12.36 9.93
N PHE A 409 -19.30 11.87 10.33
CA PHE A 409 -18.21 11.51 9.41
C PHE A 409 -17.85 10.02 9.43
N GLY A 410 -18.53 9.20 10.23
CA GLY A 410 -18.38 7.75 10.25
C GLY A 410 -19.47 7.02 9.46
N SER A 411 -19.46 5.68 9.52
CA SER A 411 -20.51 4.82 8.93
C SER A 411 -21.24 3.93 9.94
N GLY A 412 -21.06 4.19 11.24
CA GLY A 412 -21.64 3.38 12.29
C GLY A 412 -20.89 2.04 12.44
N THR A 413 -21.61 0.98 12.75
CA THR A 413 -20.99 -0.34 12.97
C THR A 413 -20.94 -1.16 11.69
N LYS A 414 -19.74 -1.65 11.34
CA LYS A 414 -19.52 -2.49 10.14
C LYS A 414 -20.46 -3.70 10.10
N ALA A 415 -20.82 -4.25 11.26
CA ALA A 415 -21.70 -5.42 11.36
C ALA A 415 -23.13 -5.17 10.85
N LEU A 416 -23.55 -3.90 10.72
CA LEU A 416 -24.88 -3.52 10.25
C LEU A 416 -24.85 -2.84 8.88
N HIS A 417 -23.71 -2.80 8.20
CA HIS A 417 -23.59 -2.11 6.91
C HIS A 417 -24.40 -2.83 5.82
N ASN A 418 -25.24 -2.07 5.14
CA ASN A 418 -25.86 -2.45 3.88
C ASN A 418 -25.31 -1.53 2.79
N VAL A 419 -24.62 -2.09 1.80
CA VAL A 419 -24.02 -1.33 0.68
C VAL A 419 -25.12 -0.78 -0.23
N VAL A 420 -25.01 0.48 -0.61
CA VAL A 420 -25.95 1.16 -1.50
C VAL A 420 -25.19 1.76 -2.70
N GLY A 421 -25.36 1.14 -3.86
CA GLY A 421 -24.87 1.62 -5.16
C GLY A 421 -23.37 1.86 -5.22
N ASP A 422 -22.58 1.21 -4.37
CA ASP A 422 -21.13 1.41 -4.20
C ASP A 422 -20.71 2.86 -3.87
N VAL A 423 -21.67 3.71 -3.49
CA VAL A 423 -21.42 5.11 -3.08
C VAL A 423 -21.27 5.22 -1.56
N GLY A 424 -21.92 4.34 -0.80
CA GLY A 424 -21.88 4.34 0.66
C GLY A 424 -22.67 3.20 1.28
N VAL A 425 -22.96 3.32 2.57
CA VAL A 425 -23.66 2.30 3.37
C VAL A 425 -24.80 2.88 4.20
N LEU A 426 -25.82 2.07 4.45
CA LEU A 426 -26.76 2.28 5.56
C LEU A 426 -26.29 1.48 6.76
N SER A 427 -26.42 2.04 7.97
CA SER A 427 -26.13 1.34 9.22
C SER A 427 -27.45 0.82 9.81
N GLY A 428 -27.78 -0.44 9.52
CA GLY A 428 -29.05 -1.06 9.89
C GLY A 428 -30.08 -1.04 8.76
N ALA A 429 -31.37 -1.08 9.12
CA ALA A 429 -32.48 -1.24 8.17
C ALA A 429 -32.88 0.04 7.42
N GLY A 430 -32.30 1.19 7.74
CA GLY A 430 -32.61 2.48 7.14
C GLY A 430 -31.70 3.60 7.64
N GLY A 431 -32.11 4.85 7.42
CA GLY A 431 -31.36 6.05 7.80
C GLY A 431 -30.64 6.70 6.63
N ASP A 432 -29.75 7.65 6.94
CA ASP A 432 -28.98 8.39 5.95
C ASP A 432 -27.85 7.55 5.35
N LEU A 433 -27.52 7.81 4.08
CA LEU A 433 -26.37 7.22 3.41
C LEU A 433 -25.08 7.74 4.05
N ARG A 434 -24.26 6.83 4.59
CA ARG A 434 -22.99 7.14 5.24
C ARG A 434 -21.81 6.73 4.36
N ARG A 435 -20.77 7.58 4.28
CA ARG A 435 -19.55 7.38 3.46
C ARG A 435 -18.25 7.31 4.27
N GLY A 436 -18.37 7.48 5.59
CA GLY A 436 -17.27 7.49 6.53
C GLY A 436 -16.69 6.11 6.83
N LEU A 437 -15.69 6.07 7.71
CA LEU A 437 -15.15 4.80 8.19
C LEU A 437 -16.04 4.19 9.29
N PRO A 438 -16.14 2.85 9.36
CA PRO A 438 -16.87 2.20 10.43
C PRO A 438 -16.15 2.38 11.77
N LEU A 439 -16.90 2.29 12.87
CA LEU A 439 -16.36 2.33 14.23
C LEU A 439 -15.20 1.34 14.42
N GLN A 440 -15.26 0.17 13.79
CA GLN A 440 -14.22 -0.86 13.88
C GLN A 440 -12.90 -0.50 13.19
N SER A 441 -12.88 0.53 12.34
CA SER A 441 -11.65 1.08 11.75
C SER A 441 -10.97 2.12 12.64
N VAL A 442 -11.72 2.73 13.57
CA VAL A 442 -11.22 3.82 14.41
C VAL A 442 -11.21 3.50 15.90
N ARG A 443 -11.90 2.43 16.34
CA ARG A 443 -12.06 2.04 17.75
C ARG A 443 -12.10 0.52 17.94
N ALA A 444 -11.60 0.08 19.09
CA ALA A 444 -11.72 -1.29 19.58
C ALA A 444 -12.21 -1.28 21.03
N GLY A 445 -13.51 -1.53 21.22
CA GLY A 445 -14.16 -1.32 22.52
C GLY A 445 -14.10 0.15 22.93
N GLY A 446 -13.62 0.44 24.14
CA GLY A 446 -13.43 1.82 24.61
C GLY A 446 -12.21 2.53 24.02
N ARG A 447 -11.26 1.79 23.43
CA ARG A 447 -9.96 2.31 22.98
C ARG A 447 -10.03 2.89 21.57
N LEU A 448 -9.40 4.03 21.34
CA LEU A 448 -9.17 4.56 20.00
C LEU A 448 -8.04 3.79 19.30
N LEU A 449 -8.28 3.37 18.07
CA LEU A 449 -7.26 2.82 17.17
C LEU A 449 -6.55 3.93 16.39
N HIS A 450 -7.21 5.07 16.22
CA HIS A 450 -6.65 6.29 15.64
C HIS A 450 -6.89 7.45 16.59
N GLU A 451 -5.86 8.24 16.85
CA GLU A 451 -5.96 9.48 17.61
C GLU A 451 -6.47 10.58 16.66
N PRO A 452 -7.38 11.49 17.08
CA PRO A 452 -7.86 12.56 16.22
C PRO A 452 -6.78 13.64 16.06
N ILE A 453 -5.84 13.38 15.16
CA ILE A 453 -4.65 14.19 14.91
C ILE A 453 -4.55 14.58 13.44
N ARG A 454 -3.95 15.74 13.17
CA ARG A 454 -3.67 16.21 11.81
C ARG A 454 -2.32 15.69 11.33
N LEU A 455 -2.19 15.46 10.03
CA LEU A 455 -0.98 14.91 9.43
C LEU A 455 0.21 15.86 9.62
N LEU A 456 1.33 15.28 10.06
CA LEU A 456 2.63 15.93 10.07
C LEU A 456 3.46 15.53 8.83
N ALA A 457 3.78 16.48 7.97
CA ALA A 457 4.74 16.29 6.88
C ALA A 457 6.16 16.64 7.36
N ILE A 458 7.11 15.73 7.17
CA ILE A 458 8.51 15.86 7.54
C ILE A 458 9.34 15.76 6.26
N VAL A 459 10.05 16.82 5.90
CA VAL A 459 10.76 16.92 4.63
C VAL A 459 12.25 17.17 4.86
N GLU A 460 13.10 16.31 4.33
CA GLU A 460 14.50 16.68 4.08
C GLU A 460 14.64 17.08 2.61
N GLY A 461 14.77 18.38 2.37
CA GLY A 461 14.64 18.97 1.04
C GLY A 461 14.84 20.49 1.09
N ARG A 462 15.25 21.09 -0.04
CA ARG A 462 15.47 22.55 -0.11
C ARG A 462 14.16 23.28 0.20
N ARG A 463 14.19 24.21 1.16
CA ARG A 463 12.98 24.94 1.57
C ARG A 463 12.41 25.77 0.44
N ALA A 464 13.27 26.31 -0.43
CA ALA A 464 12.86 27.02 -1.64
C ALA A 464 12.00 26.14 -2.59
N HIS A 465 12.30 24.85 -2.72
CA HIS A 465 11.51 23.92 -3.53
C HIS A 465 10.15 23.64 -2.87
N VAL A 466 10.12 23.51 -1.54
CA VAL A 466 8.87 23.39 -0.77
C VAL A 466 7.99 24.63 -0.97
N ASP A 467 8.56 25.83 -0.83
CA ASP A 467 7.83 27.08 -1.05
C ASP A 467 7.32 27.22 -2.48
N ALA A 468 8.12 26.84 -3.48
CA ALA A 468 7.71 26.85 -4.88
C ALA A 468 6.53 25.89 -5.13
N ALA A 469 6.56 24.69 -4.55
CA ALA A 469 5.47 23.72 -4.65
C ALA A 469 4.18 24.23 -3.98
N ILE A 470 4.28 24.86 -2.81
CA ILE A 470 3.14 25.49 -2.13
C ILE A 470 2.59 26.65 -2.97
N ALA A 471 3.45 27.55 -3.45
CA ALA A 471 3.03 28.68 -4.29
C ALA A 471 2.34 28.21 -5.59
N GLY A 472 2.79 27.08 -6.16
CA GLY A 472 2.22 26.49 -7.37
C GLY A 472 0.91 25.70 -7.16
N SER A 473 0.44 25.49 -5.92
CA SER A 473 -0.73 24.66 -5.64
C SER A 473 -1.68 25.30 -4.62
N THR A 474 -2.86 25.71 -5.08
CA THR A 474 -3.93 26.23 -4.21
C THR A 474 -4.32 25.24 -3.11
N THR A 475 -4.34 23.94 -3.43
CA THR A 475 -4.61 22.88 -2.46
C THR A 475 -3.58 22.88 -1.33
N LEU A 476 -2.28 22.99 -1.66
CA LEU A 476 -1.24 23.03 -0.64
C LEU A 476 -1.28 24.32 0.19
N GLN A 477 -1.57 25.46 -0.43
CA GLN A 477 -1.76 26.72 0.29
C GLN A 477 -2.89 26.61 1.32
N GLN A 478 -4.01 26.00 0.93
CA GLN A 478 -5.15 25.81 1.83
C GLN A 478 -4.86 24.78 2.93
N LEU A 479 -4.23 23.66 2.60
CA LEU A 479 -3.95 22.59 3.56
C LEU A 479 -2.90 23.02 4.59
N ILE A 480 -1.83 23.70 4.17
CA ILE A 480 -0.76 24.13 5.08
C ILE A 480 -1.12 25.46 5.75
N GLY A 481 -1.66 26.42 5.00
CA GLY A 481 -2.00 27.75 5.50
C GLY A 481 -3.13 27.75 6.54
N ASN A 482 -4.08 26.80 6.44
CA ASN A 482 -5.12 26.59 7.46
C ASN A 482 -4.77 25.47 8.46
N GLU A 483 -3.50 25.04 8.49
CA GLU A 483 -2.96 24.07 9.44
C GLU A 483 -3.65 22.70 9.41
N TRP A 484 -4.23 22.29 8.29
CA TRP A 484 -4.69 20.91 8.05
C TRP A 484 -3.51 19.94 7.89
N ILE A 485 -2.36 20.44 7.46
CA ILE A 485 -1.06 19.76 7.48
C ILE A 485 -0.10 20.63 8.29
N SER A 486 0.58 20.04 9.27
CA SER A 486 1.77 20.64 9.85
C SER A 486 2.98 20.23 9.02
N LEU A 487 3.72 21.16 8.44
CA LEU A 487 4.90 20.86 7.63
C LEU A 487 6.17 21.34 8.34
N VAL A 488 7.12 20.43 8.52
CA VAL A 488 8.47 20.73 8.97
C VAL A 488 9.48 20.30 7.91
N ALA A 489 10.52 21.10 7.72
CA ALA A 489 11.58 20.82 6.76
C ALA A 489 12.97 21.20 7.28
N ARG A 490 13.98 20.52 6.76
CA ARG A 490 15.41 20.90 6.84
C ARG A 490 16.08 20.64 5.49
N GLU A 491 17.23 21.26 5.25
CA GLU A 491 17.89 21.20 3.94
C GLU A 491 18.95 20.09 3.86
N GLY A 492 19.53 19.68 4.99
CA GLY A 492 20.35 18.48 5.12
C GLY A 492 20.54 18.03 6.56
N PRO A 493 21.32 16.95 6.79
CA PRO A 493 21.69 16.48 8.12
C PRO A 493 22.38 17.57 8.94
N GLY A 494 22.01 17.74 10.21
CA GLY A 494 22.55 18.78 11.09
C GLY A 494 21.96 20.18 10.93
N ASP A 495 21.21 20.46 9.86
CA ASP A 495 20.48 21.72 9.73
C ASP A 495 19.29 21.77 10.69
N PRO A 496 18.99 22.95 11.29
CA PRO A 496 17.89 23.08 12.21
C PRO A 496 16.54 22.88 11.50
N TRP A 497 15.65 22.13 12.13
CA TRP A 497 14.28 21.96 11.65
C TRP A 497 13.50 23.27 11.68
N GLN A 498 12.80 23.55 10.59
CA GLN A 498 11.95 24.72 10.40
C GLN A 498 10.51 24.28 10.16
N GLN A 499 9.55 24.91 10.81
CA GLN A 499 8.12 24.73 10.54
C GLN A 499 7.64 25.76 9.53
N ARG A 500 6.88 25.32 8.53
CA ARG A 500 6.18 26.21 7.62
C ARG A 500 4.89 26.70 8.27
N THR A 501 4.78 28.01 8.46
CA THR A 501 3.59 28.72 8.99
C THR A 501 3.01 29.63 7.91
N ALA A 502 1.82 30.20 8.11
CA ALA A 502 1.27 31.19 7.17
C ALA A 502 2.20 32.39 6.93
N SER A 503 2.98 32.80 7.94
CA SER A 503 3.93 33.90 7.88
C SER A 503 5.33 33.54 7.33
N GLY A 504 5.56 32.29 6.96
CA GLY A 504 6.86 31.80 6.47
C GLY A 504 7.47 30.71 7.36
N TRP A 505 8.79 30.54 7.28
CA TRP A 505 9.52 29.54 8.07
C TRP A 505 9.84 30.06 9.48
N ALA A 506 9.59 29.24 10.49
CA ALA A 506 9.96 29.51 11.87
C ALA A 506 10.75 28.33 12.44
N PRO A 507 11.74 28.55 13.32
CA PRO A 507 12.44 27.46 13.99
C PRO A 507 11.47 26.54 14.73
N ARG A 508 11.70 25.22 14.64
CA ARG A 508 10.91 24.22 15.34
C ARG A 508 11.83 23.32 16.16
N GLU A 509 11.80 23.49 17.48
CA GLU A 509 12.45 22.53 18.36
C GLU A 509 11.73 21.19 18.31
N LEU A 510 12.50 20.12 18.09
CA LEU A 510 12.01 18.76 18.16
C LEU A 510 12.23 18.27 19.58
N GLY A 511 11.17 18.26 20.40
CA GLY A 511 11.25 17.70 21.74
C GLY A 511 11.75 16.25 21.69
N ARG A 512 12.68 15.88 22.58
CA ARG A 512 13.05 14.46 22.79
C ARG A 512 11.79 13.72 23.23
N ALA A 513 11.52 12.57 22.62
CA ALA A 513 10.46 11.71 23.13
C ALA A 513 10.89 11.26 24.53
N GLU A 514 10.11 11.61 25.56
CA GLU A 514 10.18 10.86 26.80
C GLU A 514 9.78 9.42 26.47
N PRO A 515 10.50 8.40 26.94
CA PRO A 515 10.09 7.02 26.71
C PRO A 515 8.66 6.88 27.20
N GLN A 516 7.71 6.68 26.28
CA GLN A 516 6.36 6.31 26.65
C GLN A 516 6.51 5.06 27.49
N ARG A 517 6.14 5.13 28.78
CA ARG A 517 5.99 3.92 29.58
C ARG A 517 5.14 2.99 28.73
N GLU A 518 5.68 1.83 28.37
CA GLU A 518 4.84 0.73 27.94
C GLU A 518 3.86 0.50 29.08
N GLU A 519 2.67 1.08 28.98
CA GLU A 519 1.51 0.53 29.65
C GLU A 519 1.30 -0.82 28.98
N VAL A 520 2.02 -1.81 29.52
CA VAL A 520 1.70 -3.22 29.36
C VAL A 520 0.19 -3.28 29.56
N PRO A 521 -0.58 -3.64 28.51
CA PRO A 521 -2.02 -3.58 28.59
C PRO A 521 -2.47 -4.35 29.83
N SER A 522 -3.45 -3.85 30.59
CA SER A 522 -3.87 -4.49 31.84
C SER A 522 -4.30 -5.96 31.70
N TRP A 523 -4.54 -6.46 30.48
CA TRP A 523 -4.76 -7.89 30.22
C TRP A 523 -3.50 -8.76 30.30
N ALA A 524 -2.30 -8.19 30.22
CA ALA A 524 -1.02 -8.89 30.42
C ALA A 524 -0.59 -8.92 31.90
N ALA A 525 -1.28 -8.18 32.77
CA ALA A 525 -1.06 -8.18 34.22
C ALA A 525 -2.13 -8.95 35.03
N VAL A 526 -3.15 -9.51 34.37
CA VAL A 526 -4.10 -10.42 35.02
C VAL A 526 -3.74 -11.85 34.60
N GLY A 527 -2.91 -12.48 35.44
CA GLY A 527 -2.73 -13.93 35.46
C GLY A 527 -3.96 -14.67 35.96
#